data_AF-A0A4R9B3J8-F1
#
_entry.id   AF-A0A4R9B3J8-F1
#
_cell.length_a   1.000
_cell.length_b   1.000
_cell.length_c   1.000
_cell.angle_alpha   90.00
_cell.angle_beta   90.00
_cell.angle_gamma   90.00
#
_symmetry.space_group_name_H-M   'P 1'
#
loop_
_entity.id
_entity.type
_entity.pdbx_description
1 polymer ?
#
loop_
_entity_poly.entity_id
_entity_poly.type
_entity_poly.pdbx_seq_one_letter_code
_entity_poly.pdbx_strand_id
1 'polypeptide(L)'
;MGIKTQCARRGFPCDKLSARAPRGVRPAPQTGVMTVRKLPDLTPEQVVRLQDALLENANTLLMSALAILELGHHSHARSLAILGLEESGKAIAVHERRIEMGDATVGETFRCERLDELWASHEKKLETVHRFLAEEPYWFDTEPSDPDENASYLGTIKSWARRHDRSKQRGFYVDLSRTGEIMTPRDVADEGALREVIARVHQIGSQLRLGEHIEGRRQDEKEAGVPAMIDDDLAWLDAIEYRDKDAQEFRAELKRSMKEGSHGVALPNAVYRFNPPGADRSPFCNVGKPGYEAETRELMRLARERDQ
;
A
#
# COMPACT_ATOMS: atom_id res chain seq x y z
N MET A 1 -14.86 -83.75 -0.18
CA MET A 1 -14.22 -84.51 0.91
C MET A 1 -13.83 -83.49 1.96
N GLY A 2 -14.59 -83.20 3.02
CA GLY A 2 -15.05 -84.09 4.10
C GLY A 2 -13.85 -84.37 5.02
N ILE A 3 -13.68 -83.70 6.16
CA ILE A 3 -14.15 -84.14 7.49
C ILE A 3 -14.12 -82.97 8.49
N LYS A 4 -15.14 -82.93 9.36
CA LYS A 4 -15.33 -82.06 10.54
C LYS A 4 -14.46 -82.51 11.72
N THR A 5 -14.06 -81.59 12.61
CA THR A 5 -14.17 -81.83 14.05
C THR A 5 -14.33 -80.55 14.86
N GLN A 6 -15.15 -80.64 15.89
CA GLN A 6 -15.68 -79.60 16.76
C GLN A 6 -15.22 -79.87 18.20
N CYS A 7 -15.29 -78.85 19.06
CA CYS A 7 -15.30 -78.87 20.53
C CYS A 7 -13.98 -79.14 21.29
N ALA A 8 -13.58 -78.20 22.17
CA ALA A 8 -13.89 -78.33 23.60
C ALA A 8 -13.45 -77.08 24.42
N ARG A 9 -14.35 -76.64 25.29
CA ARG A 9 -14.13 -75.69 26.39
C ARG A 9 -13.33 -76.37 27.51
N ARG A 10 -12.42 -75.63 28.16
CA ARG A 10 -12.07 -75.79 29.59
C ARG A 10 -11.85 -74.42 30.21
N GLY A 11 -12.48 -74.18 31.36
CA GLY A 11 -12.30 -73.00 32.19
C GLY A 11 -11.37 -73.26 33.39
N PHE A 12 -11.34 -72.25 34.26
CA PHE A 12 -10.80 -72.16 35.64
C PHE A 12 -9.42 -71.49 35.84
N PRO A 13 -9.19 -70.77 36.98
CA PRO A 13 -9.17 -69.30 37.00
C PRO A 13 -7.98 -68.72 37.82
N CYS A 14 -8.16 -67.47 38.25
CA CYS A 14 -7.52 -66.75 39.37
C CYS A 14 -6.32 -65.83 39.09
N ASP A 15 -6.64 -64.56 39.29
CA ASP A 15 -5.97 -63.62 40.20
C ASP A 15 -4.87 -62.69 39.68
N LYS A 16 -5.25 -61.40 39.73
CA LYS A 16 -4.58 -60.28 40.40
C LYS A 16 -3.90 -59.21 39.53
N LEU A 17 -4.44 -58.01 39.74
CA LEU A 17 -3.74 -56.72 39.92
C LEU A 17 -3.19 -56.05 38.67
N SER A 18 -3.90 -55.03 38.19
CA SER A 18 -3.53 -53.62 38.50
C SER A 18 -4.12 -52.69 37.46
N ALA A 19 -4.99 -51.79 37.91
CA ALA A 19 -5.57 -50.72 37.12
C ALA A 19 -4.47 -49.73 36.70
N ARG A 20 -4.23 -49.60 35.38
CA ARG A 20 -3.50 -48.47 34.81
C ARG A 20 -4.50 -47.52 34.15
N ALA A 21 -4.56 -46.30 34.68
CA ALA A 21 -5.35 -45.20 34.16
C ALA A 21 -5.08 -44.92 32.67
N PRO A 22 -6.09 -44.50 31.89
CA PRO A 22 -5.89 -44.12 30.50
C PRO A 22 -4.99 -42.88 30.43
N ARG A 23 -3.88 -42.99 29.71
CA ARG A 23 -2.98 -41.88 29.40
C ARG A 23 -3.79 -40.82 28.66
N GLY A 24 -3.90 -39.64 29.28
CA GLY A 24 -4.51 -38.47 28.69
C GLY A 24 -3.91 -38.19 27.31
N VAL A 25 -4.81 -38.09 26.33
CA VAL A 25 -4.52 -37.50 25.02
C VAL A 25 -4.00 -36.09 25.28
N ARG A 26 -2.71 -35.87 25.02
CA ARG A 26 -2.15 -34.51 24.98
C ARG A 26 -2.87 -33.78 23.83
N PRO A 27 -3.51 -32.63 24.06
CA PRO A 27 -3.96 -31.82 22.94
C PRO A 27 -2.75 -31.41 22.10
N ALA A 28 -2.90 -31.53 20.79
CA ALA A 28 -1.91 -31.07 19.82
C ALA A 28 -1.55 -29.59 20.12
N PRO A 29 -0.30 -29.17 19.89
CA PRO A 29 0.06 -27.77 20.02
C PRO A 29 -0.83 -26.99 19.07
N GLN A 30 -1.63 -26.08 19.63
CA GLN A 30 -2.37 -25.09 18.87
C GLN A 30 -1.33 -24.33 18.04
N THR A 31 -1.28 -24.62 16.74
CA THR A 31 -0.60 -23.77 15.77
C THR A 31 -1.22 -22.40 15.92
N GLY A 32 -0.46 -21.48 16.53
CA GLY A 32 -0.88 -20.11 16.79
C GLY A 32 -1.40 -19.50 15.50
N VAL A 33 -2.71 -19.31 15.45
CA VAL A 33 -3.36 -18.51 14.44
C VAL A 33 -2.86 -17.09 14.69
N MET A 34 -1.90 -16.62 13.89
CA MET A 34 -1.53 -15.21 13.87
C MET A 34 -2.64 -14.40 13.17
N THR A 35 -3.81 -14.32 13.81
CA THR A 35 -4.84 -13.34 13.45
C THR A 35 -4.41 -11.98 13.97
N VAL A 36 -3.47 -11.33 13.28
CA VAL A 36 -3.41 -9.86 13.34
C VAL A 36 -4.60 -9.35 12.52
N ARG A 37 -5.80 -9.41 13.12
CA ARG A 37 -7.01 -8.85 12.51
C ARG A 37 -7.06 -7.33 12.60
N LYS A 38 -6.18 -6.73 13.41
CA LYS A 38 -6.18 -5.31 13.78
C LYS A 38 -4.74 -4.83 13.91
N LEU A 39 -4.46 -3.62 13.44
CA LEU A 39 -3.14 -3.00 13.60
C LEU A 39 -2.90 -2.74 15.11
N PRO A 40 -1.69 -2.87 15.65
CA PRO A 40 -1.40 -2.28 16.95
C PRO A 40 -1.40 -0.75 16.84
N ASP A 41 -1.50 -0.06 17.98
CA ASP A 41 -1.24 1.37 18.01
C ASP A 41 0.25 1.61 17.75
N LEU A 42 0.55 2.51 16.80
CA LEU A 42 1.91 2.75 16.32
C LEU A 42 2.38 4.13 16.75
N THR A 43 3.66 4.23 17.16
CA THR A 43 4.34 5.51 17.30
C THR A 43 4.62 6.13 15.91
N PRO A 44 4.82 7.45 15.80
CA PRO A 44 5.17 8.09 14.53
C PRO A 44 6.36 7.45 13.81
N GLU A 45 7.41 7.08 14.53
CA GLU A 45 8.58 6.41 13.94
C GLU A 45 8.26 4.99 13.47
N GLN A 46 7.36 4.29 14.16
CA GLN A 46 6.87 2.98 13.71
C GLN A 46 6.02 3.09 12.45
N VAL A 47 5.23 4.16 12.30
CA VAL A 47 4.45 4.43 11.09
C VAL A 47 5.37 4.62 9.87
N VAL A 48 6.42 5.43 10.00
CA VAL A 48 7.39 5.63 8.91
C VAL A 48 8.09 4.31 8.55
N ARG A 49 8.60 3.58 9.55
CA ARG A 49 9.22 2.27 9.30
C ARG A 49 8.27 1.25 8.67
N LEU A 50 7.00 1.26 9.07
CA LEU A 50 5.99 0.40 8.47
C LEU A 50 5.79 0.76 7.00
N GLN A 51 5.62 2.04 6.67
CA GLN A 51 5.47 2.49 5.29
C GLN A 51 6.67 2.08 4.42
N ASP A 52 7.90 2.32 4.91
CA ASP A 52 9.12 1.94 4.21
C ASP A 52 9.20 0.42 3.97
N ALA A 53 8.89 -0.37 4.99
CA ALA A 53 8.91 -1.83 4.90
C ALA A 53 7.84 -2.37 3.92
N LEU A 54 6.65 -1.75 3.89
CA LEU A 54 5.59 -2.11 2.94
C LEU A 54 6.01 -1.83 1.50
N LEU A 55 6.64 -0.67 1.25
CA LEU A 55 7.13 -0.28 -0.08
C LEU A 55 8.25 -1.21 -0.55
N GLU A 56 9.22 -1.51 0.33
CA GLU A 56 10.33 -2.43 0.01
C GLU A 56 9.82 -3.84 -0.32
N ASN A 57 8.86 -4.33 0.47
CA ASN A 57 8.28 -5.64 0.27
C ASN A 57 7.45 -5.68 -1.02
N ALA A 58 6.67 -4.64 -1.31
CA ALA A 58 5.92 -4.51 -2.56
C ALA A 58 6.87 -4.56 -3.78
N ASN A 59 7.94 -3.75 -3.76
CA ASN A 59 8.96 -3.73 -4.81
C ASN A 59 9.61 -5.10 -4.99
N THR A 60 10.03 -5.76 -3.91
CA THR A 60 10.62 -7.10 -3.94
C THR A 60 9.68 -8.12 -4.57
N LEU A 61 8.40 -8.12 -4.19
CA LEU A 61 7.39 -9.04 -4.72
C LEU A 61 7.13 -8.82 -6.21
N LEU A 62 7.07 -7.56 -6.65
CA LEU A 62 6.78 -7.21 -8.04
C LEU A 62 8.00 -7.46 -8.95
N MET A 63 9.22 -7.16 -8.50
CA MET A 63 10.45 -7.54 -9.19
C MET A 63 10.58 -9.07 -9.31
N SER A 64 10.23 -9.80 -8.25
CA SER A 64 10.19 -11.26 -8.28
C SER A 64 9.12 -11.78 -9.24
N ALA A 65 7.95 -11.12 -9.31
CA ALA A 65 6.92 -11.44 -10.27
C ALA A 65 7.41 -11.28 -11.71
N LEU A 66 8.13 -10.20 -12.04
CA LEU A 66 8.73 -9.99 -13.36
C LEU A 66 9.74 -11.08 -13.71
N ALA A 67 10.68 -11.38 -12.80
CA ALA A 67 11.68 -12.41 -13.04
C ALA A 67 11.05 -13.80 -13.29
N ILE A 68 10.02 -14.16 -12.52
CA ILE A 68 9.28 -15.42 -12.72
C ILE A 68 8.48 -15.40 -14.03
N LEU A 69 7.95 -14.23 -14.43
CA LEU A 69 7.25 -14.07 -15.69
C LEU A 69 8.18 -14.28 -16.89
N GLU A 70 9.40 -13.77 -16.83
CA GLU A 70 10.44 -13.96 -17.86
C GLU A 70 10.83 -15.44 -18.03
N LEU A 71 10.70 -16.24 -16.98
CA LEU A 71 10.87 -17.70 -17.02
C LEU A 71 9.64 -18.46 -17.56
N GLY A 72 8.58 -17.75 -17.96
CA GLY A 72 7.35 -18.34 -18.50
C GLY A 72 6.44 -18.96 -17.43
N HIS A 73 6.57 -18.57 -16.17
CA HIS A 73 5.77 -19.09 -15.06
C HIS A 73 4.61 -18.13 -14.70
N HIS A 74 3.69 -17.92 -15.65
CA HIS A 74 2.65 -16.87 -15.59
C HIS A 74 1.81 -16.85 -14.31
N SER A 75 1.32 -18.00 -13.83
CA SER A 75 0.46 -17.97 -12.64
C SER A 75 1.22 -17.74 -11.34
N HIS A 76 2.47 -18.17 -11.24
CA HIS A 76 3.32 -17.83 -10.09
C HIS A 76 3.63 -16.34 -10.07
N ALA A 77 3.99 -15.79 -11.24
CA ALA A 77 4.20 -14.36 -11.40
C ALA A 77 2.94 -13.55 -11.03
N ARG A 78 1.76 -13.98 -11.49
CA ARG A 78 0.49 -13.34 -11.11
C ARG A 78 0.25 -13.36 -9.60
N SER A 79 0.49 -14.49 -8.94
CA SER A 79 0.29 -14.57 -7.50
C SER A 79 1.23 -13.64 -6.72
N LEU A 80 2.50 -13.53 -7.13
CA LEU A 80 3.44 -12.57 -6.55
C LEU A 80 3.02 -11.13 -6.82
N ALA A 81 2.54 -10.82 -8.03
CA ALA A 81 2.03 -9.49 -8.36
C ALA A 81 0.83 -9.10 -7.50
N ILE A 82 -0.10 -10.04 -7.23
CA ILE A 82 -1.22 -9.81 -6.32
C ILE A 82 -0.74 -9.54 -4.88
N LEU A 83 0.29 -10.24 -4.41
CA LEU A 83 0.88 -9.95 -3.09
C LEU A 83 1.53 -8.55 -3.08
N GLY A 84 2.28 -8.18 -4.12
CA GLY A 84 2.87 -6.85 -4.24
C GLY A 84 1.82 -5.74 -4.25
N LEU A 85 0.68 -5.96 -4.92
CA LEU A 85 -0.50 -5.10 -4.88
C LEU A 85 -1.05 -4.93 -3.46
N GLU A 86 -1.11 -6.00 -2.66
CA GLU A 86 -1.62 -5.90 -1.29
C GLU A 86 -0.72 -5.09 -0.36
N GLU A 87 0.59 -5.25 -0.50
CA GLU A 87 1.56 -4.45 0.24
C GLU A 87 1.53 -2.98 -0.20
N SER A 88 1.38 -2.73 -1.50
CA SER A 88 1.18 -1.39 -2.06
C SER A 88 -0.09 -0.73 -1.52
N GLY A 89 -1.21 -1.47 -1.46
CA GLY A 89 -2.48 -0.97 -0.91
C GLY A 89 -2.38 -0.60 0.57
N LYS A 90 -1.63 -1.35 1.36
CA LYS A 90 -1.32 -0.97 2.75
C LYS A 90 -0.47 0.30 2.82
N ALA A 91 0.56 0.41 1.96
CA ALA A 91 1.44 1.59 1.94
C ALA A 91 0.65 2.87 1.59
N ILE A 92 -0.24 2.81 0.60
CA ILE A 92 -1.15 3.89 0.24
C ILE A 92 -2.03 4.27 1.43
N ALA A 93 -2.64 3.30 2.10
CA ALA A 93 -3.53 3.57 3.24
C ALA A 93 -2.79 4.23 4.43
N VAL A 94 -1.55 3.82 4.69
CA VAL A 94 -0.68 4.44 5.70
C VAL A 94 -0.37 5.89 5.30
N HIS A 95 0.00 6.11 4.04
CA HIS A 95 0.27 7.44 3.51
C HIS A 95 -0.95 8.38 3.66
N GLU A 96 -2.12 7.95 3.21
CA GLU A 96 -3.38 8.70 3.36
C GLU A 96 -3.67 9.02 4.84
N ARG A 97 -3.49 8.05 5.73
CA ARG A 97 -3.71 8.27 7.16
C ARG A 97 -2.73 9.29 7.74
N ARG A 98 -1.46 9.30 7.30
CA ARG A 98 -0.49 10.33 7.74
C ARG A 98 -0.90 11.73 7.32
N ILE A 99 -1.50 11.89 6.14
CA ILE A 99 -2.09 13.18 5.72
C ILE A 99 -3.20 13.57 6.69
N GLU A 100 -4.16 12.68 6.92
CA GLU A 100 -5.31 12.92 7.81
C GLU A 100 -4.89 13.28 9.24
N MET A 101 -3.82 12.67 9.76
CA MET A 101 -3.31 12.98 11.10
C MET A 101 -2.93 14.46 11.26
N GLY A 102 -2.56 15.14 10.18
CA GLY A 102 -2.28 16.57 10.16
C GLY A 102 -3.47 17.44 10.57
N ASP A 103 -4.70 16.95 10.42
CA ASP A 103 -5.94 17.66 10.75
C ASP A 103 -6.80 16.93 11.80
N ALA A 104 -6.37 15.73 12.22
CA ALA A 104 -7.03 14.91 13.22
C ALA A 104 -7.06 15.58 14.61
N THR A 105 -7.89 15.07 15.51
CA THR A 105 -7.94 15.60 16.88
C THR A 105 -6.60 15.39 17.59
N VAL A 106 -6.18 16.32 18.44
CA VAL A 106 -4.93 16.20 19.21
C VAL A 106 -4.95 14.91 20.03
N GLY A 107 -3.91 14.09 19.89
CA GLY A 107 -3.76 12.84 20.64
C GLY A 107 -4.54 11.66 20.05
N GLU A 108 -5.18 11.83 18.89
CA GLU A 108 -5.78 10.74 18.16
C GLU A 108 -4.72 9.69 17.77
N THR A 109 -5.08 8.42 17.90
CA THR A 109 -4.20 7.32 17.53
C THR A 109 -4.07 7.23 16.00
N PHE A 110 -2.89 6.85 15.52
CA PHE A 110 -2.69 6.60 14.09
C PHE A 110 -3.65 5.52 13.56
N ARG A 111 -3.82 4.45 14.33
CA ARG A 111 -4.78 3.38 14.04
C ARG A 111 -6.21 3.92 14.06
N CYS A 112 -7.01 3.49 13.08
CA CYS A 112 -8.44 3.78 12.99
C CYS A 112 -9.21 2.58 12.41
N GLU A 113 -10.54 2.61 12.47
CA GLU A 113 -11.41 1.53 11.96
C GLU A 113 -11.16 1.26 10.47
N ARG A 114 -10.99 2.31 9.67
CA ARG A 114 -10.66 2.19 8.23
C ARG A 114 -9.40 1.36 7.98
N LEU A 115 -8.34 1.59 8.76
CA LEU A 115 -7.10 0.81 8.66
C LEU A 115 -7.29 -0.63 9.14
N ASP A 116 -8.03 -0.86 10.23
CA ASP A 116 -8.32 -2.22 10.72
C ASP A 116 -9.08 -3.04 9.65
N GLU A 117 -10.09 -2.44 9.01
CA GLU A 117 -10.84 -3.07 7.93
C GLU A 117 -9.99 -3.35 6.70
N LEU A 118 -9.13 -2.40 6.31
CA LEU A 118 -8.21 -2.57 5.20
C LEU A 118 -7.21 -3.70 5.48
N TRP A 119 -6.64 -3.77 6.68
CA TRP A 119 -5.72 -4.85 7.05
C TRP A 119 -6.38 -6.23 6.96
N ALA A 120 -7.64 -6.31 7.37
CA ALA A 120 -8.42 -7.55 7.38
C ALA A 120 -8.94 -7.97 6.00
N SER A 121 -8.98 -7.08 5.00
CA SER A 121 -9.58 -7.37 3.69
C SER A 121 -8.58 -7.24 2.55
N HIS A 122 -8.35 -8.33 1.82
CA HIS A 122 -7.58 -8.30 0.58
C HIS A 122 -8.27 -7.46 -0.50
N GLU A 123 -9.60 -7.58 -0.62
CA GLU A 123 -10.39 -6.78 -1.56
C GLU A 123 -10.19 -5.29 -1.34
N LYS A 124 -10.27 -4.80 -0.10
CA LYS A 124 -10.05 -3.38 0.23
C LYS A 124 -8.64 -2.90 -0.13
N LYS A 125 -7.61 -3.74 0.02
CA LYS A 125 -6.23 -3.39 -0.37
C LYS A 125 -6.13 -3.19 -1.89
N LEU A 126 -6.70 -4.10 -2.68
CA LEU A 126 -6.68 -4.00 -4.14
C LEU A 126 -7.57 -2.85 -4.64
N GLU A 127 -8.71 -2.59 -3.99
CA GLU A 127 -9.56 -1.42 -4.27
C GLU A 127 -8.81 -0.12 -3.99
N THR A 128 -8.04 -0.07 -2.90
CA THR A 128 -7.19 1.08 -2.56
C THR A 128 -6.15 1.34 -3.64
N VAL A 129 -5.48 0.29 -4.13
CA VAL A 129 -4.55 0.42 -5.26
C VAL A 129 -5.25 0.88 -6.53
N HIS A 130 -6.38 0.26 -6.88
CA HIS A 130 -7.14 0.64 -8.07
C HIS A 130 -7.54 2.11 -8.01
N ARG A 131 -8.08 2.58 -6.88
CA ARG A 131 -8.46 3.98 -6.70
C ARG A 131 -7.25 4.90 -6.86
N PHE A 132 -6.15 4.58 -6.19
CA PHE A 132 -4.94 5.39 -6.24
C PHE A 132 -4.37 5.51 -7.67
N LEU A 133 -4.34 4.41 -8.43
CA LEU A 133 -3.88 4.40 -9.81
C LEU A 133 -4.88 5.01 -10.79
N ALA A 134 -6.17 5.06 -10.44
CA ALA A 134 -7.16 5.74 -11.27
C ALA A 134 -7.10 7.26 -11.06
N GLU A 135 -7.03 7.70 -9.80
CA GLU A 135 -7.03 9.12 -9.43
C GLU A 135 -5.66 9.78 -9.61
N GLU A 136 -4.58 9.00 -9.58
CA GLU A 136 -3.18 9.44 -9.64
C GLU A 136 -2.94 10.78 -8.91
N PRO A 137 -3.17 10.84 -7.59
CA PRO A 137 -3.15 12.09 -6.83
C PRO A 137 -1.80 12.82 -6.89
N TYR A 138 -0.74 12.10 -7.26
CA TYR A 138 0.62 12.59 -7.41
C TYR A 138 1.14 12.38 -8.84
N TRP A 139 0.27 12.61 -9.84
CA TRP A 139 0.62 12.61 -11.24
C TRP A 139 1.70 13.67 -11.57
N PHE A 140 2.64 13.31 -12.43
CA PHE A 140 3.81 14.12 -12.77
C PHE A 140 4.14 14.10 -14.27
N ASP A 141 3.14 14.21 -15.13
CA ASP A 141 3.35 14.44 -16.57
C ASP A 141 2.82 15.83 -17.00
N THR A 142 3.02 16.14 -18.28
CA THR A 142 2.69 17.40 -18.94
C THR A 142 1.19 17.61 -19.17
N GLU A 143 0.44 16.53 -19.41
CA GLU A 143 -1.02 16.55 -19.53
C GLU A 143 -1.67 16.14 -18.19
N PRO A 144 -2.88 16.60 -17.86
CA PRO A 144 -3.60 16.13 -16.68
C PRO A 144 -3.86 14.62 -16.75
N SER A 145 -3.82 13.93 -15.61
CA SER A 145 -4.25 12.54 -15.53
C SER A 145 -5.74 12.43 -15.88
N ASP A 146 -6.12 11.42 -16.68
CA ASP A 146 -7.50 11.09 -17.01
C ASP A 146 -7.95 9.85 -16.20
N PRO A 147 -8.80 10.04 -15.18
CA PRO A 147 -9.23 8.93 -14.32
C PRO A 147 -10.08 7.88 -15.03
N ASP A 148 -10.86 8.27 -16.04
CA ASP A 148 -11.72 7.35 -16.79
C ASP A 148 -10.88 6.50 -17.75
N GLU A 149 -9.90 7.12 -18.40
CA GLU A 149 -8.90 6.41 -19.20
C GLU A 149 -8.12 5.43 -18.32
N ASN A 150 -7.57 5.90 -17.19
CA ASN A 150 -6.84 5.07 -16.24
C ASN A 150 -7.69 3.89 -15.74
N ALA A 151 -8.94 4.13 -15.33
CA ALA A 151 -9.84 3.09 -14.85
C ALA A 151 -10.16 2.03 -15.92
N SER A 152 -10.20 2.41 -17.21
CA SER A 152 -10.49 1.49 -18.31
C SER A 152 -9.43 0.38 -18.45
N TYR A 153 -8.15 0.71 -18.23
CA TYR A 153 -7.03 -0.23 -18.29
C TYR A 153 -6.84 -1.03 -16.98
N LEU A 154 -7.34 -0.51 -15.85
CA LEU A 154 -7.27 -1.17 -14.53
C LEU A 154 -8.33 -2.27 -14.32
N GLY A 155 -9.13 -2.59 -15.35
CA GLY A 155 -10.12 -3.67 -15.33
C GLY A 155 -9.56 -5.02 -14.87
N THR A 156 -8.28 -5.29 -15.16
CA THR A 156 -7.55 -6.47 -14.68
C THR A 156 -7.46 -6.52 -13.16
N ILE A 157 -7.07 -5.41 -12.51
CA ILE A 157 -6.97 -5.29 -11.04
C ILE A 157 -8.35 -5.45 -10.40
N LYS A 158 -9.38 -4.82 -10.96
CA LYS A 158 -10.77 -4.97 -10.49
C LYS A 158 -11.26 -6.41 -10.59
N SER A 159 -10.89 -7.12 -11.65
CA SER A 159 -11.21 -8.55 -11.82
C SER A 159 -10.46 -9.43 -10.83
N TRP A 160 -9.24 -9.04 -10.44
CA TRP A 160 -8.42 -9.73 -9.44
C TRP A 160 -8.96 -9.50 -8.04
N ALA A 161 -9.38 -8.28 -7.68
CA ALA A 161 -10.01 -7.98 -6.40
C ALA A 161 -11.19 -8.92 -6.10
N ARG A 162 -12.06 -9.14 -7.08
CA ARG A 162 -13.22 -10.05 -6.98
C ARG A 162 -12.87 -11.55 -6.94
N ARG A 163 -11.67 -11.94 -7.39
CA ARG A 163 -11.25 -13.35 -7.55
C ARG A 163 -9.94 -13.66 -6.84
N HIS A 164 -9.50 -12.83 -5.90
CA HIS A 164 -8.12 -12.82 -5.41
C HIS A 164 -7.74 -14.12 -4.69
N ASP A 165 -8.59 -14.68 -3.83
CA ASP A 165 -8.29 -15.93 -3.12
C ASP A 165 -8.06 -17.10 -4.09
N ARG A 166 -8.98 -17.27 -5.04
CA ARG A 166 -8.82 -18.27 -6.10
C ARG A 166 -7.64 -17.97 -7.02
N SER A 167 -7.33 -16.71 -7.31
CA SER A 167 -6.25 -16.35 -8.22
C SER A 167 -4.87 -16.55 -7.58
N LYS A 168 -4.71 -16.21 -6.29
CA LYS A 168 -3.50 -16.52 -5.52
C LYS A 168 -3.29 -18.02 -5.38
N GLN A 169 -4.35 -18.75 -5.01
CA GLN A 169 -4.27 -20.20 -4.84
C GLN A 169 -3.94 -20.91 -6.16
N ARG A 170 -4.56 -20.50 -7.28
CA ARG A 170 -4.29 -21.08 -8.60
C ARG A 170 -2.86 -20.88 -9.11
N GLY A 171 -2.11 -19.92 -8.56
CA GLY A 171 -0.69 -19.78 -8.89
C GLY A 171 0.24 -20.68 -8.10
N PHE A 172 -0.19 -21.20 -6.94
CA PHE A 172 0.65 -22.01 -6.05
C PHE A 172 0.16 -23.44 -5.85
N TYR A 173 -1.10 -23.73 -6.17
CA TYR A 173 -1.77 -25.00 -5.91
C TYR A 173 -2.50 -25.51 -7.16
N VAL A 174 -2.64 -26.84 -7.23
CA VAL A 174 -3.52 -27.52 -8.18
C VAL A 174 -4.94 -27.48 -7.61
N ASP A 175 -5.92 -27.13 -8.44
CA ASP A 175 -7.33 -27.01 -8.05
C ASP A 175 -8.22 -27.82 -9.01
N LEU A 176 -9.51 -27.95 -8.69
CA LEU A 176 -10.52 -28.54 -9.56
C LEU A 176 -11.46 -27.45 -10.07
N SER A 177 -11.76 -27.48 -11.36
CA SER A 177 -12.77 -26.61 -11.96
C SER A 177 -14.17 -26.97 -11.43
N ARG A 178 -15.16 -26.13 -11.75
CA ARG A 178 -16.58 -26.43 -11.46
C ARG A 178 -17.09 -27.71 -12.15
N THR A 179 -16.41 -28.16 -13.19
CA THR A 179 -16.72 -29.41 -13.92
C THR A 179 -15.85 -30.59 -13.44
N GLY A 180 -14.99 -30.39 -12.44
CA GLY A 180 -14.11 -31.42 -11.89
C GLY A 180 -12.80 -31.62 -12.67
N GLU A 181 -12.48 -30.73 -13.61
CA GLU A 181 -11.21 -30.79 -14.36
C GLU A 181 -10.05 -30.32 -13.51
N ILE A 182 -8.90 -31.00 -13.60
CA ILE A 182 -7.67 -30.59 -12.93
C ILE A 182 -7.20 -29.28 -13.56
N MET A 183 -7.20 -28.22 -12.76
CA MET A 183 -6.67 -26.91 -13.13
C MET A 183 -5.26 -26.78 -12.58
N THR A 184 -4.31 -26.49 -13.48
CA THR A 184 -2.92 -26.27 -13.10
C THR A 184 -2.58 -24.78 -13.18
N PRO A 185 -1.51 -24.34 -12.49
CA PRO A 185 -0.97 -22.99 -12.66
C PRO A 185 -0.51 -22.65 -14.09
N ARG A 186 -0.56 -23.56 -15.08
CA ARG A 186 -0.21 -23.23 -16.47
C ARG A 186 -1.36 -22.65 -17.28
N ASP A 187 -2.60 -22.77 -16.79
CA ASP A 187 -3.81 -22.57 -17.60
C ASP A 187 -4.35 -21.12 -17.58
N VAL A 188 -3.52 -20.11 -17.24
CA VAL A 188 -3.99 -18.72 -17.05
C VAL A 188 -3.10 -17.71 -17.76
N ALA A 189 -3.04 -17.82 -19.08
CA ALA A 189 -2.20 -16.99 -19.93
C ALA A 189 -2.86 -15.64 -20.27
N ASP A 190 -2.39 -14.58 -19.62
CA ASP A 190 -2.38 -13.23 -20.20
C ASP A 190 -1.13 -12.52 -19.68
N GLU A 191 -0.04 -12.69 -20.43
CA GLU A 191 1.27 -12.14 -20.10
C GLU A 191 1.32 -10.62 -20.27
N GLY A 192 0.71 -10.11 -21.35
CA GLY A 192 0.69 -8.68 -21.67
C GLY A 192 0.03 -7.88 -20.56
N ALA A 193 -1.19 -8.27 -20.18
CA ALA A 193 -1.91 -7.62 -19.09
C ALA A 193 -1.18 -7.75 -17.74
N LEU A 194 -0.47 -8.85 -17.49
CA LEU A 194 0.31 -9.01 -16.25
C LEU A 194 1.53 -8.10 -16.22
N ARG A 195 2.29 -7.98 -17.32
CA ARG A 195 3.43 -7.05 -17.41
C ARG A 195 2.97 -5.61 -17.20
N GLU A 196 1.87 -5.22 -17.83
CA GLU A 196 1.30 -3.89 -17.72
C GLU A 196 0.87 -3.56 -16.28
N VAL A 197 0.16 -4.48 -15.63
CA VAL A 197 -0.21 -4.30 -14.21
C VAL A 197 1.04 -4.17 -13.34
N ILE A 198 2.06 -5.03 -13.51
CA ILE A 198 3.28 -4.92 -12.68
C ILE A 198 3.97 -3.58 -12.92
N ALA A 199 4.08 -3.12 -14.16
CA ALA A 199 4.71 -1.85 -14.50
C ALA A 199 3.99 -0.65 -13.84
N ARG A 200 2.65 -0.63 -13.85
CA ARG A 200 1.86 0.42 -13.21
C ARG A 200 1.99 0.39 -11.68
N VAL A 201 1.97 -0.79 -11.08
CA VAL A 201 2.09 -0.92 -9.61
C VAL A 201 3.49 -0.53 -9.13
N HIS A 202 4.53 -0.79 -9.91
CA HIS A 202 5.89 -0.28 -9.63
C HIS A 202 5.94 1.26 -9.50
N GLN A 203 5.04 2.00 -10.15
CA GLN A 203 5.02 3.47 -10.08
C GLN A 203 4.49 3.99 -8.73
N ILE A 204 3.70 3.19 -8.00
CA ILE A 204 3.07 3.60 -6.73
C ILE A 204 4.10 4.07 -5.72
N GLY A 205 5.24 3.36 -5.60
CA GLY A 205 6.28 3.75 -4.65
C GLY A 205 6.78 5.18 -4.90
N SER A 206 7.11 5.50 -6.15
CA SER A 206 7.59 6.83 -6.53
C SER A 206 6.50 7.89 -6.45
N GLN A 207 5.25 7.57 -6.82
CA GLN A 207 4.11 8.48 -6.65
C GLN A 207 3.88 8.81 -5.18
N LEU A 208 3.96 7.82 -4.28
CA LEU A 208 3.82 8.07 -2.85
C LEU A 208 4.95 8.96 -2.32
N ARG A 209 6.21 8.72 -2.71
CA ARG A 209 7.34 9.57 -2.28
C ARG A 209 7.22 11.01 -2.78
N LEU A 210 6.79 11.20 -4.03
CA LEU A 210 6.47 12.53 -4.54
C LEU A 210 5.35 13.17 -3.71
N GLY A 211 4.32 12.40 -3.37
CA GLY A 211 3.24 12.81 -2.48
C GLY A 211 3.72 13.24 -1.10
N GLU A 212 4.65 12.51 -0.48
CA GLU A 212 5.23 12.89 0.81
C GLU A 212 5.89 14.28 0.74
N HIS A 213 6.59 14.58 -0.35
CA HIS A 213 7.22 15.89 -0.55
C HIS A 213 6.18 17.00 -0.77
N ILE A 214 5.17 16.75 -1.60
CA ILE A 214 4.09 17.71 -1.88
C ILE A 214 3.30 18.01 -0.62
N GLU A 215 2.85 16.97 0.09
CA GLU A 215 2.04 17.14 1.31
C GLU A 215 2.88 17.67 2.47
N GLY A 216 4.15 17.26 2.58
CA GLY A 216 5.09 17.83 3.55
C GLY A 216 5.31 19.33 3.34
N ARG A 217 5.41 19.77 2.08
CA ARG A 217 5.48 21.20 1.76
C ARG A 217 4.20 21.94 2.13
N ARG A 218 3.03 21.39 1.76
CA ARG A 218 1.73 21.99 2.13
C ARG A 218 1.54 22.10 3.64
N GLN A 219 2.00 21.09 4.39
CA GLN A 219 2.02 21.09 5.86
C GLN A 219 2.91 22.22 6.41
N ASP A 220 4.13 22.37 5.90
CA ASP A 220 5.05 23.44 6.28
C ASP A 220 4.47 24.84 5.93
N GLU A 221 3.89 25.00 4.74
CA GLU A 221 3.26 26.25 4.27
C GLU A 221 2.04 26.62 5.13
N LYS A 222 1.21 25.64 5.49
CA LYS A 222 0.05 25.84 6.37
C LYS A 222 0.47 26.29 7.77
N GLU A 223 1.52 25.69 8.33
CA GLU A 223 2.04 26.05 9.66
C GLU A 223 2.75 27.41 9.66
N ALA A 224 3.41 27.78 8.56
CA ALA A 224 4.05 29.08 8.42
C ALA A 224 3.03 30.23 8.20
N GLY A 225 1.96 29.97 7.46
CA GLY A 225 1.06 31.01 6.97
C GLY A 225 1.67 31.82 5.82
N VAL A 226 0.96 32.87 5.40
CA VAL A 226 1.44 33.77 4.34
C VAL A 226 1.88 35.09 4.98
N PRO A 227 3.16 35.49 4.85
CA PRO A 227 3.62 36.75 5.40
C PRO A 227 2.93 37.94 4.70
N ALA A 228 2.71 39.01 5.46
CA ALA A 228 2.24 40.28 4.93
C ALA A 228 3.18 40.80 3.84
N MET A 229 2.63 41.17 2.68
CA MET A 229 3.39 41.80 1.59
C MET A 229 3.48 43.32 1.78
N ILE A 230 4.64 43.89 1.45
CA ILE A 230 4.84 45.34 1.45
C ILE A 230 4.30 45.95 0.14
N ASP A 231 4.06 47.27 0.15
CA ASP A 231 3.48 47.97 -1.00
C ASP A 231 4.28 47.81 -2.30
N ASP A 232 5.61 47.77 -2.21
CA ASP A 232 6.50 47.58 -3.36
C ASP A 232 6.28 46.21 -4.04
N ASP A 233 6.05 45.15 -3.26
CA ASP A 233 5.77 43.80 -3.77
C ASP A 233 4.37 43.68 -4.39
N LEU A 234 3.49 44.64 -4.12
CA LEU A 234 2.12 44.71 -4.62
C LEU A 234 1.96 45.70 -5.78
N ALA A 235 3.03 46.39 -6.19
CA ALA A 235 2.99 47.38 -7.26
C ALA A 235 2.49 46.81 -8.60
N TRP A 236 2.70 45.50 -8.85
CA TRP A 236 2.20 44.83 -10.05
C TRP A 236 0.67 44.76 -10.11
N LEU A 237 -0.03 44.65 -8.96
CA LEU A 237 -1.49 44.71 -8.92
C LEU A 237 -1.98 46.10 -9.35
N ASP A 238 -1.19 47.14 -9.07
CA ASP A 238 -1.53 48.50 -9.45
C ASP A 238 -1.38 48.79 -10.94
N ALA A 239 -0.51 48.04 -11.62
CA ALA A 239 -0.29 48.14 -13.05
C ALA A 239 -1.40 47.50 -13.91
N ILE A 240 -2.28 46.67 -13.32
CA ILE A 240 -3.38 46.04 -14.05
C ILE A 240 -4.59 46.98 -14.08
N GLU A 241 -4.97 47.44 -15.28
CA GLU A 241 -6.17 48.25 -15.51
C GLU A 241 -7.44 47.38 -15.56
N TYR A 242 -8.32 47.55 -14.57
CA TYR A 242 -9.66 46.97 -14.58
C TYR A 242 -10.69 48.02 -14.96
N ARG A 243 -11.47 47.74 -16.00
CA ARG A 243 -12.53 48.65 -16.51
C ARG A 243 -13.85 48.55 -15.74
N ASP A 244 -14.05 47.44 -15.04
CA ASP A 244 -15.27 47.16 -14.29
C ASP A 244 -15.08 47.45 -12.79
N LYS A 245 -16.14 47.98 -12.16
CA LYS A 245 -16.13 48.40 -10.76
C LYS A 245 -15.99 47.20 -9.82
N ASP A 246 -16.61 46.08 -10.14
CA ASP A 246 -16.55 44.86 -9.34
C ASP A 246 -15.12 44.29 -9.31
N ALA A 247 -14.42 44.36 -10.45
CA ALA A 247 -13.02 43.96 -10.53
C ALA A 247 -12.06 44.90 -9.77
N GLN A 248 -12.37 46.19 -9.71
CA GLN A 248 -11.62 47.15 -8.88
C GLN A 248 -11.82 46.90 -7.38
N GLU A 249 -13.05 46.57 -6.96
CA GLU A 249 -13.37 46.23 -5.57
C GLU A 249 -12.69 44.93 -5.14
N PHE A 250 -12.75 43.89 -5.99
CA PHE A 250 -12.02 42.63 -5.77
C PHE A 250 -10.51 42.86 -5.65
N ARG A 251 -9.92 43.68 -6.53
CA ARG A 251 -8.48 44.02 -6.43
C ARG A 251 -8.15 44.72 -5.10
N ALA A 252 -8.98 45.66 -4.66
CA ALA A 252 -8.76 46.36 -3.40
C ALA A 252 -8.85 45.41 -2.19
N GLU A 253 -9.78 44.46 -2.22
CA GLU A 253 -9.92 43.40 -1.22
C GLU A 253 -8.72 42.44 -1.25
N LEU A 254 -8.31 41.97 -2.43
CA LEU A 254 -7.14 41.12 -2.61
C LEU A 254 -5.86 41.81 -2.09
N LYS A 255 -5.64 43.07 -2.45
CA LYS A 255 -4.49 43.85 -1.99
C LYS A 255 -4.51 44.02 -0.47
N ARG A 256 -5.67 44.24 0.14
CA ARG A 256 -5.83 44.30 1.60
C ARG A 256 -5.47 42.96 2.24
N SER A 257 -6.02 41.86 1.73
CA SER A 257 -5.74 40.51 2.23
C SER A 257 -4.26 40.15 2.12
N MET A 258 -3.59 40.47 1.00
CA MET A 258 -2.15 40.21 0.83
C MET A 258 -1.26 41.06 1.74
N LYS A 259 -1.69 42.29 2.09
CA LYS A 259 -1.01 43.14 3.08
C LYS A 259 -1.19 42.64 4.51
N GLU A 260 -2.34 42.07 4.82
CA GLU A 260 -2.59 41.49 6.14
C GLU A 260 -1.85 40.17 6.31
N GLY A 261 -1.68 39.42 5.21
CA GLY A 261 -1.17 38.06 5.25
C GLY A 261 -2.16 37.11 5.92
N SER A 262 -1.70 35.92 6.25
CA SER A 262 -2.46 34.96 7.04
C SER A 262 -1.55 34.33 8.10
N HIS A 263 -2.09 34.18 9.30
CA HIS A 263 -1.40 33.44 10.36
C HIS A 263 -1.37 31.96 10.03
N GLY A 264 -0.21 31.34 10.26
CA GLY A 264 -0.07 29.90 10.18
C GLY A 264 -0.93 29.18 11.20
N VAL A 265 -1.30 27.94 10.87
CA VAL A 265 -2.11 27.07 11.73
C VAL A 265 -1.26 25.90 12.17
N ALA A 266 -1.01 25.79 13.47
CA ALA A 266 -0.29 24.66 14.04
C ALA A 266 -1.00 23.34 13.75
N LEU A 267 -0.25 22.33 13.32
CA LEU A 267 -0.79 21.00 13.03
C LEU A 267 -1.03 20.23 14.34
N PRO A 268 -2.29 19.84 14.66
CA PRO A 268 -2.63 19.11 15.90
C PRO A 268 -1.75 17.92 16.23
N ASN A 269 -1.37 17.13 15.21
CA ASN A 269 -0.49 15.97 15.37
C ASN A 269 0.76 16.10 14.48
N ALA A 270 1.47 17.23 14.59
CA ALA A 270 2.69 17.54 13.84
C ALA A 270 3.76 16.41 13.86
N VAL A 271 3.75 15.53 14.86
CA VAL A 271 4.66 14.38 14.94
C VAL A 271 4.52 13.39 13.78
N TYR A 272 3.38 13.35 13.08
CA TYR A 272 3.16 12.48 11.91
C TYR A 272 3.47 13.15 10.56
N ARG A 273 3.84 14.43 10.56
CA ARG A 273 4.09 15.22 9.34
C ARG A 273 5.20 14.61 8.49
N PHE A 274 5.17 14.86 7.18
CA PHE A 274 6.16 14.30 6.25
C PHE A 274 7.54 14.94 6.39
N ASN A 275 7.59 16.23 6.76
CA ASN A 275 8.82 17.00 6.95
C ASN A 275 9.09 17.30 8.44
N PRO A 276 9.52 16.34 9.28
CA PRO A 276 9.81 16.61 10.68
C PRO A 276 10.86 17.73 10.82
N PRO A 277 10.77 18.58 11.87
CA PRO A 277 11.74 19.65 12.06
C PRO A 277 13.14 19.05 12.22
N GLY A 278 14.13 19.57 11.49
CA GLY A 278 15.51 19.07 11.52
C GLY A 278 15.78 17.80 10.70
N ALA A 279 14.82 17.33 9.88
CA ALA A 279 15.09 16.27 8.91
C ALA A 279 16.17 16.67 7.91
N ASP A 280 16.99 15.70 7.48
CA ASP A 280 17.96 15.91 6.41
C ASP A 280 17.24 16.13 5.07
N ARG A 281 17.32 17.36 4.57
CA ARG A 281 16.72 17.81 3.29
C ARG A 281 17.70 17.71 2.12
N SER A 282 18.83 17.01 2.29
CA SER A 282 19.78 16.77 1.21
C SER A 282 19.10 16.04 0.04
N PRO A 283 19.32 16.47 -1.21
CA PRO A 283 18.71 15.84 -2.39
C PRO A 283 19.15 14.38 -2.60
N PHE A 284 20.19 13.91 -1.89
CA PHE A 284 20.65 12.53 -1.97
C PHE A 284 20.29 11.69 -0.75
N CYS A 285 19.61 12.26 0.25
CA CYS A 285 19.32 11.53 1.49
C CYS A 285 18.42 10.31 1.26
N ASN A 286 17.77 10.23 0.09
CA ASN A 286 16.82 9.19 -0.27
C ASN A 286 17.36 8.14 -1.26
N VAL A 287 18.61 8.28 -1.72
CA VAL A 287 19.23 7.30 -2.62
C VAL A 287 19.23 5.92 -1.95
N GLY A 288 18.66 4.93 -2.64
CA GLY A 288 18.56 3.55 -2.15
C GLY A 288 17.52 3.32 -1.05
N LYS A 289 16.67 4.31 -0.73
CA LYS A 289 15.52 4.09 0.17
C LYS A 289 14.34 3.45 -0.58
N PRO A 290 13.50 2.66 0.11
CA PRO A 290 12.30 2.06 -0.49
C PRO A 290 11.36 3.12 -1.09
N GLY A 291 10.77 2.87 -2.25
CA GLY A 291 9.91 3.81 -2.98
C GLY A 291 10.66 4.89 -3.78
N TYR A 292 11.98 5.00 -3.63
CA TYR A 292 12.86 5.92 -4.39
C TYR A 292 13.67 5.18 -5.46
N GLU A 293 13.24 3.98 -5.88
CA GLU A 293 14.01 3.14 -6.80
C GLU A 293 14.09 3.76 -8.19
N ALA A 294 13.05 4.46 -8.65
CA ALA A 294 13.08 5.19 -9.92
C ALA A 294 14.11 6.32 -9.90
N GLU A 295 14.10 7.14 -8.85
CA GLU A 295 15.09 8.20 -8.63
C GLU A 295 16.50 7.61 -8.55
N THR A 296 16.67 6.52 -7.79
CA THR A 296 17.95 5.83 -7.64
C THR A 296 18.47 5.32 -8.99
N ARG A 297 17.62 4.70 -9.83
CA ARG A 297 17.99 4.25 -11.17
C ARG A 297 18.44 5.41 -12.06
N GLU A 298 17.73 6.53 -12.01
CA GLU A 298 18.05 7.70 -12.81
C GLU A 298 19.35 8.37 -12.38
N LEU A 299 19.57 8.56 -11.08
CA LEU A 299 20.83 9.08 -10.55
C LEU A 299 22.02 8.19 -10.90
N MET A 300 21.84 6.86 -10.84
CA MET A 300 22.87 5.91 -11.28
C MET A 300 23.15 5.99 -12.80
N ARG A 301 22.11 6.21 -13.62
CA ARG A 301 22.28 6.41 -15.08
C ARG A 301 23.10 7.68 -15.35
N LEU A 302 22.70 8.81 -14.76
CA LEU A 302 23.38 10.10 -14.90
C LEU A 302 24.83 10.05 -14.41
N ALA A 303 25.11 9.34 -13.33
CA ALA A 303 26.48 9.15 -12.84
C ALA A 303 27.36 8.45 -13.89
N ARG A 304 26.85 7.38 -14.52
CA ARG A 304 27.57 6.64 -15.57
C ARG A 304 27.81 7.47 -16.83
N GLU A 305 26.91 8.39 -17.14
CA GLU A 305 27.05 9.30 -18.30
C GLU A 305 28.08 10.41 -18.04
N ARG A 306 28.29 10.78 -16.78
CA ARG A 306 29.29 11.77 -16.39
C ARG A 306 30.72 11.24 -16.34
N ASP A 307 30.88 9.93 -16.14
CA ASP A 307 32.17 9.24 -16.11
C ASP A 307 32.66 8.82 -17.51
N GLN A 308 31.91 9.16 -18.58
CA GLN A 308 32.26 8.98 -20.00
C GLN A 308 32.72 10.30 -20.63
#